data_AF-A0A0B1YGY5-F1
#
_entry.id   AF-A0A0B1YGY5-F1
#
_cell.length_a   1.000
_cell.length_b   1.000
_cell.length_c   1.000
_cell.angle_alpha   90.00
_cell.angle_beta   90.00
_cell.angle_gamma   90.00
#
_symmetry.space_group_name_H-M   'P 1'
#
loop_
_entity.id
_entity.type
_entity.pdbx_description
1 polymer ?
#
loop_
_entity_poly.entity_id
_entity_poly.type
_entity_poly.pdbx_seq_one_letter_code
_entity_poly.pdbx_strand_id
1 'polypeptide(L)' 'MNRMSAFFAASWLAAALLYFGQHSLALTALAGVVLLAGYDLFRP' A
#
# COMPACT_ATOMS: atom_id res chain seq x y z
N MET A 1 -19.26 -1.06 1.27
CA MET A 1 -18.45 -1.15 0.03
C MET A 1 -17.17 -0.31 0.04
N ASN A 2 -17.13 0.88 0.66
CA ASN A 2 -15.98 1.80 0.52
C ASN A 2 -14.66 1.37 1.20
N ARG A 3 -14.71 0.55 2.27
CA ARG A 3 -13.49 0.17 3.02
C ARG A 3 -12.67 -0.91 2.31
N MET A 4 -13.35 -1.90 1.72
CA MET A 4 -12.71 -2.91 0.86
C MET A 4 -12.03 -2.26 -0.34
N SER A 5 -12.70 -1.32 -1.02
CA SER A 5 -12.13 -0.64 -2.18
C SER A 5 -10.92 0.22 -1.79
N ALA A 6 -10.92 0.82 -0.60
CA ALA A 6 -9.76 1.56 -0.09
C ALA A 6 -8.57 0.64 0.19
N PHE A 7 -8.79 -0.55 0.78
CA PHE A 7 -7.73 -1.55 0.98
C PHE A 7 -7.14 -2.04 -0.35
N PHE A 8 -7.98 -2.33 -1.34
CA PHE A 8 -7.53 -2.74 -2.67
C PHE A 8 -6.72 -1.64 -3.36
N ALA A 9 -7.16 -0.38 -3.28
CA ALA A 9 -6.42 0.75 -3.82
C ALA A 9 -5.04 0.92 -3.14
N ALA A 10 -4.99 0.82 -1.81
CA ALA A 10 -3.73 0.87 -1.05
C ALA A 10 -2.78 -0.27 -1.43
N SER A 11 -3.30 -1.48 -1.61
CA SER A 11 -2.51 -2.65 -2.04
C SER A 11 -1.94 -2.47 -3.45
N TRP A 12 -2.72 -1.92 -4.39
CA TRP A 12 -2.26 -1.60 -5.73
C TRP A 12 -1.20 -0.48 -5.73
N LEU A 13 -1.37 0.55 -4.90
CA LEU A 13 -0.38 1.62 -4.74
C LEU A 13 0.93 1.09 -4.16
N ALA A 14 0.89 0.23 -3.15
CA ALA A 14 2.09 -0.40 -2.62
C ALA A 14 2.81 -1.24 -3.68
N ALA A 15 2.07 -2.02 -4.48
CA ALA A 15 2.66 -2.78 -5.59
C ALA A 15 3.31 -1.87 -6.65
N ALA A 16 2.67 -0.75 -7.00
CA ALA A 16 3.25 0.24 -7.91
C ALA A 16 4.54 0.84 -7.36
N LEU A 17 4.57 1.19 -6.06
CA LEU A 17 5.75 1.71 -5.39
C LEU A 17 6.92 0.72 -5.40
N LEU A 18 6.65 -0.58 -5.21
CA LEU A 18 7.67 -1.61 -5.33
C LEU A 18 8.14 -1.77 -6.79
N TYR A 19 7.22 -1.75 -7.74
CA TYR A 19 7.52 -1.92 -9.16
C TYR A 19 8.40 -0.79 -9.71
N PHE A 20 8.05 0.47 -9.41
CA PHE A 20 8.83 1.64 -9.83
C PHE A 20 10.05 1.90 -8.93
N GLY A 21 9.99 1.49 -7.66
CA GLY A 21 11.03 1.76 -6.69
C GLY A 21 12.21 0.80 -6.73
N GLN A 22 12.03 -0.44 -7.20
CA GLN A 22 13.06 -1.48 -7.40
C GLN A 22 14.13 -1.57 -6.30
N HIS A 23 15.23 -0.84 -6.43
CA HIS A 23 16.38 -0.86 -5.52
C HIS A 23 16.34 0.20 -4.41
N SER A 24 15.35 1.09 -4.43
CA SER A 24 15.19 2.16 -3.43
C SER A 24 14.59 1.60 -2.15
N LEU A 25 15.45 1.43 -1.14
CA LEU A 25 15.04 1.01 0.21
C LEU A 25 13.95 1.94 0.79
N ALA A 26 14.02 3.24 0.48
CA ALA A 26 13.01 4.20 0.92
C ALA A 26 11.63 3.92 0.31
N LEU A 27 11.57 3.59 -0.98
CA LEU A 27 10.31 3.24 -1.65
C LEU A 27 9.79 1.88 -1.21
N THR A 28 10.67 0.92 -0.91
CA THR A 28 10.27 -0.36 -0.31
C THR A 28 9.65 -0.17 1.08
N ALA A 29 10.27 0.65 1.93
CA ALA A 29 9.72 0.98 3.24
C ALA A 29 8.37 1.70 3.11
N LEU A 30 8.27 2.67 2.19
CA LEU A 30 7.05 3.42 1.95
C LEU A 30 5.92 2.52 1.41
N ALA A 31 6.22 1.56 0.53
CA ALA A 31 5.25 0.57 0.08
C ALA A 31 4.69 -0.27 1.23
N GLY A 32 5.56 -0.69 2.17
CA GLY A 32 5.14 -1.38 3.39
C GLY A 32 4.21 -0.53 4.26
N VAL A 33 4.53 0.75 4.46
CA VAL A 33 3.68 1.70 5.19
C VAL A 33 2.33 1.88 4.52
N VAL A 34 2.29 2.02 3.18
CA VAL A 34 1.04 2.17 2.42
C VAL A 34 0.16 0.92 2.56
N LEU A 35 0.74 -0.28 2.53
CA LEU A 35 0.01 -1.53 2.80
C LEU A 35 -0.56 -1.58 4.22
N LEU A 36 0.23 -1.20 5.22
CA LEU A 36 -0.18 -1.19 6.62
C LEU A 36 -1.30 -0.18 6.87
N ALA A 37 -1.19 1.01 6.30
CA ALA A 37 -2.22 2.04 6.35
C ALA A 37 -3.51 1.57 5.67
N GLY A 38 -3.40 0.88 4.53
CA GLY A 38 -4.53 0.23 3.88
C GLY A 38 -5.24 -0.77 4.78
N TYR A 39 -4.47 -1.60 5.50
CA TYR A 39 -5.00 -2.57 6.46
C TYR A 39 -5.70 -1.90 7.65
N ASP A 40 -5.13 -0.82 8.20
CA ASP A 40 -5.79 -0.05 9.27
C ASP A 40 -7.12 0.56 8.79
N LEU A 41 -7.18 1.06 7.54
CA LEU A 41 -8.42 1.55 6.92
C LEU A 41 -9.47 0.45 6.69
N PHE A 42 -9.03 -0.80 6.57
CA PHE A 42 -9.91 -1.95 6.41
C PHE A 42 -10.60 -2.34 7.72
N ARG A 43 -10.04 -1.96 8.87
CA ARG A 43 -10.60 -2.31 10.18
C ARG A 43 -11.99 -1.64 10.40
N PRO A 44 -12.91 -2.31 11.11
CA PRO A 44 -14.22 -1.74 11.46
C PRO A 44 -14.12 -0.50 12.37
#